data_AF-A0A7C0YG83-F1
#
_entry.id   AF-A0A7C0YG83-F1
#
_cell.length_a   1.000
_cell.length_b   1.000
_cell.length_c   1.000
_cell.angle_alpha   90.00
_cell.angle_beta   90.00
_cell.angle_gamma   90.00
#
_symmetry.space_group_name_H-M   'P 1'
#
loop_
_entity.id
_entity.type
_entity.pdbx_description
1 polymer ?
#
loop_
_entity_poly.entity_id
_entity_poly.type
_entity_poly.pdbx_seq_one_letter_code
_entity_poly.pdbx_strand_id
1 'polypeptide(L)' 'MKQVLENFKTGTTELVGVPEPGIKPGHVLIETSRSLVTAGRCAEKGKKLIDKNEGIWNILEKSS' A
#
# COMPACT_ATOMS: atom_id res chain seq x y z
N MET A 1 12.26 -1.57 6.02
CA MET A 1 11.01 -2.34 5.80
C MET A 1 10.45 -2.09 4.40
N LYS A 2 9.60 -2.99 3.88
CA LYS A 2 8.89 -2.75 2.60
C LYS A 2 7.55 -2.08 2.87
N GLN A 3 7.17 -1.11 2.04
CA GLN A 3 5.90 -0.39 2.16
C GLN A 3 5.27 -0.17 0.80
N VAL A 4 3.94 -0.26 0.73
CA VAL A 4 3.16 0.16 -0.44
C VAL A 4 2.90 1.66 -0.33
N LEU A 5 3.44 2.45 -1.26
CA LEU A 5 3.26 3.91 -1.33
C LEU A 5 2.42 4.30 -2.54
N GLU A 6 1.63 5.37 -2.38
CA GLU A 6 0.85 5.99 -3.46
C GLU A 6 1.36 7.40 -3.70
N ASN A 7 1.60 7.71 -4.96
CA ASN A 7 1.84 9.08 -5.41
C ASN A 7 0.51 9.71 -5.85
N PHE A 8 -0.05 10.57 -5.01
CA PHE A 8 -1.32 11.24 -5.30
C PHE A 8 -1.30 12.20 -6.49
N LYS A 9 -0.12 12.62 -6.97
CA LYS A 9 -0.02 13.49 -8.16
C LYS A 9 -0.14 12.67 -9.45
N THR A 10 0.44 11.48 -9.50
CA THR A 10 0.47 10.61 -10.68
C THR A 10 -0.56 9.48 -10.63
N GLY A 11 -1.14 9.20 -9.44
CA GLY A 11 -2.03 8.07 -9.22
C GLY A 11 -1.31 6.72 -9.30
N THR A 12 0.00 6.68 -9.08
CA THR A 12 0.80 5.46 -9.16
C THR A 12 1.03 4.87 -7.78
N THR A 13 0.86 3.55 -7.66
CA THR A 13 1.11 2.79 -6.44
C THR A 13 2.32 1.87 -6.64
N GLU A 14 3.27 1.89 -5.72
CA GLU A 14 4.54 1.17 -5.82
C GLU A 14 4.97 0.52 -4.49
N LEU A 15 5.72 -0.59 -4.58
CA LEU A 15 6.32 -1.26 -3.42
C LEU A 15 7.77 -0.79 -3.27
N VAL A 16 8.06 -0.07 -2.20
CA VAL A 16 9.39 0.52 -1.96
C VAL A 16 10.01 0.06 -0.65
N GLY A 17 11.33 0.04 -0.60
CA GLY A 17 12.08 -0.11 0.64
C GLY A 17 12.21 1.24 1.34
N VAL A 18 11.79 1.31 2.60
CA VAL A 18 11.87 2.51 3.44
C VAL A 18 12.60 2.18 4.76
N PRO A 19 13.22 3.17 5.42
CA PRO A 19 13.78 2.98 6.75
C PRO A 19 12.68 2.59 7.75
N GLU A 20 13.09 1.96 8.86
CA GLU A 20 12.16 1.65 9.95
C GLU A 20 11.67 2.93 10.65
N PRO A 21 10.39 3.02 11.04
CA PRO A 21 9.87 4.16 11.77
C PRO A 21 10.58 4.36 13.11
N GLY A 22 10.95 5.60 13.42
CA GLY A 22 11.48 5.96 14.73
C GLY A 22 10.41 5.85 15.83
N ILE A 23 10.79 5.29 16.98
CA ILE A 23 9.90 5.13 18.14
C ILE A 23 9.95 6.41 19.00
N LYS A 24 8.79 6.86 19.48
CA LYS A 24 8.62 7.98 20.41
C LYS A 24 7.96 7.51 21.71
N PRO A 25 8.12 8.23 22.83
CA PRO A 25 7.37 7.93 24.05
C PRO A 25 5.86 7.78 23.77
N GLY A 26 5.25 6.74 24.34
CA GLY A 26 3.83 6.42 24.14
C GLY A 26 3.47 5.72 22.81
N HIS A 27 4.44 5.37 21.97
CA HIS A 27 4.21 4.66 20.70
C HIS A 27 4.76 3.23 20.74
N VAL A 28 4.24 2.38 19.86
CA VAL A 28 4.71 1.00 19.66
C VAL A 28 5.00 0.78 18.18
N LEU A 29 6.14 0.18 17.87
CA LEU A 29 6.46 -0.30 16.53
C LEU A 29 5.88 -1.71 16.36
N ILE A 30 5.09 -1.93 15.31
CA ILE A 30 4.39 -3.19 15.06
C ILE A 30 4.93 -3.82 13.78
N GLU A 31 5.39 -5.06 13.88
CA GLU A 31 5.70 -5.89 12.72
C GLU A 31 4.40 -6.47 12.15
N THR A 32 4.02 -6.03 10.95
CA THR A 32 2.78 -6.48 10.30
C THR A 32 3.01 -7.80 9.57
N SER A 33 2.27 -8.85 9.94
CA SER A 33 2.36 -10.17 9.29
C SER A 33 1.39 -10.35 8.12
N ARG A 34 0.22 -9.71 8.17
CA ARG A 34 -0.80 -9.70 7.12
C ARG A 34 -1.54 -8.37 7.15
N SER A 35 -2.01 -7.93 5.98
CA SER A 35 -2.86 -6.74 5.83
C SER A 35 -4.03 -7.07 4.93
N LEU A 36 -5.22 -6.59 5.31
CA LEU A 36 -6.43 -6.69 4.48
C LEU A 36 -6.53 -5.46 3.58
N VAL A 37 -6.75 -5.69 2.28
CA VAL A 37 -7.07 -4.61 1.33
C VAL A 37 -8.59 -4.51 1.21
N THR A 38 -9.15 -3.33 1.46
CA THR A 38 -10.59 -3.06 1.36
C THR A 38 -10.88 -2.13 0.19
N ALA A 39 -12.15 -2.13 -0.27
CA ALA A 39 -12.58 -1.34 -1.43
C ALA A 39 -12.28 0.17 -1.29
N GLY A 40 -12.29 0.71 -0.07
CA GLY A 40 -11.96 2.12 0.18
C GLY A 40 -10.51 2.48 -0.17
N ARG A 41 -9.59 1.51 -0.19
CA ARG A 41 -8.21 1.71 -0.66
C ARG A 41 -8.08 1.56 -2.18
N CYS A 42 -8.92 0.73 -2.79
CA CYS A 42 -8.94 0.49 -4.24
C CYS A 42 -9.63 1.61 -5.03
N ALA A 43 -10.44 2.44 -4.37
CA ALA A 43 -11.05 3.62 -4.96
C ALA A 43 -10.02 4.76 -5.11
N GLU A 44 -9.01 4.56 -5.95
CA GLU A 44 -8.26 5.69 -6.53
C GLU A 44 -9.27 6.59 -7.26
N LYS A 45 -9.20 7.91 -7.06
CA LYS A 45 -10.17 8.87 -7.64
C LYS A 45 -10.38 8.59 -9.14
N GLY A 46 -11.59 8.15 -9.49
CA GLY A 46 -12.00 7.94 -10.88
C GLY A 46 -11.74 6.55 -11.48
N LYS A 47 -11.15 5.60 -10.74
CA LYS A 47 -10.92 4.24 -11.24
C LYS A 47 -11.98 3.26 -10.76
N LYS A 48 -12.46 2.42 -11.68
CA LYS A 48 -13.52 1.43 -11.41
C LYS A 48 -12.91 0.24 -10.67
N LEU A 49 -13.53 -0.19 -9.58
CA LEU A 49 -13.09 -1.32 -8.72
C LEU A 49 -12.87 -2.67 -9.44
N ILE A 50 -13.20 -2.76 -10.73
CA ILE A 50 -13.09 -3.97 -11.55
C ILE A 50 -11.83 -4.00 -12.43
N ASP A 51 -11.02 -2.94 -12.48
CA ASP A 51 -9.77 -2.99 -13.21
C ASP A 51 -8.66 -3.60 -12.33
N LYS A 52 -8.41 -4.90 -12.52
CA LYS A 52 -7.45 -5.69 -11.75
C LYS A 52 -5.99 -5.45 -12.19
N ASN A 53 -5.74 -4.75 -13.28
CA ASN A 53 -4.39 -4.59 -13.84
C ASN A 53 -3.71 -3.28 -13.40
N GLU A 54 -4.26 -2.57 -12.42
CA GLU A 54 -3.77 -1.28 -11.96
C GLU A 54 -3.69 -1.16 -10.43
N GLY A 55 -2.89 -0.19 -9.97
CA GLY A 55 -2.76 0.15 -8.56
C GLY A 55 -2.16 -0.99 -7.72
N ILE A 56 -2.74 -1.25 -6.54
CA ILE A 56 -2.24 -2.25 -5.60
C ILE A 56 -2.35 -3.69 -6.13
N TRP A 57 -3.23 -3.98 -7.09
CA TRP A 57 -3.42 -5.34 -7.63
C TRP A 57 -2.17 -5.88 -8.31
N ASN A 58 -1.45 -5.03 -9.06
CA ASN A 58 -0.17 -5.39 -9.69
C ASN A 58 0.92 -5.80 -8.67
N ILE A 59 0.85 -5.29 -7.44
CA ILE A 59 1.79 -5.64 -6.37
C ILE A 59 1.37 -6.97 -5.72
N LEU A 60 0.07 -7.19 -5.55
CA LEU A 60 -0.49 -8.42 -4.97
C LEU A 60 -0.28 -9.64 -5.86
N GLU A 61 -0.49 -9.50 -7.18
CA GLU A 61 -0.27 -10.60 -8.14
C GLU A 61 1.20 -11.04 -8.19
N LYS A 62 2.14 -10.09 -8.09
CA LYS A 62 3.59 -10.37 -8.08
C LYS A 62 4.09 -10.99 -6.77
N SER A 63 3.26 -10.98 -5.72
CA SER A 63 3.61 -11.49 -4.39
C SER A 63 2.98 -12.86 -4.08
N SER A 64 2.21 -13.43 -5.02
CA SER A 64 1.52 -14.73 -4.91
C SER A 64 2.35 -15.87 -5.50
#